data_AF-A0A409WQ60-F1
#
_entry.id   AF-A0A409WQ60-F1
#
_cell.length_a   1.000
_cell.length_b   1.000
_cell.length_c   1.000
_cell.angle_alpha   90.00
_cell.angle_beta   90.00
_cell.angle_gamma   90.00
#
_symmetry.space_group_name_H-M   'P 1'
#
loop_
_entity.id
_entity.type
_entity.pdbx_description
1 polymer ?
#
loop_
_entity_poly.entity_id
_entity_poly.type
_entity_poly.pdbx_seq_one_letter_code
_entity_poly.pdbx_strand_id
1 'polypeptide(L)'
;MFLDRMAEETEDIVAASLLPHFDRSSTYALWSEESGLVVSPSSSRLPTFNQLDLSITGHLDHSRPRLLPDSHIYLAFYPHAVLNRGPIFGRLDLSSSQLSLAVIRYPKGAGKFGQRVYGLRPDLLDSWIRLEDILVEIVTYLLKTFPSPLPELSFPKLPYQCGYRELHQFPEQAVSCAERAKEAYTLLGALLTFTLTLYIGQYRASCFAAAFDKLLRWRDVSFTQGWLGQLEESYICNLTLGLRTGAFIDPYNCRWGPFLENFVKAGIPLWVIWGQPTTYNQFKSGVKDSGFPSALFPMDPNVIELAKLRARNQPVEAWSNRGKDAPQTARSSYEAPTSDSLSREHIDVVCGVFMVDETASGATYCPKSFWPRFSSWETCGFNNGAWSPDAETFYLRRLSKISGVNPDIMGASAWRRKGGIKRFEPKMRPVLQSSTKHAKDFFRIKFS
;
A
#
# COMPACT_ATOMS: atom_id res chain seq x y z
N MET A 1 -28.21 -15.69 -31.59
CA MET A 1 -26.91 -15.48 -32.29
C MET A 1 -26.58 -14.02 -32.57
N PHE A 2 -27.43 -13.20 -33.21
CA PHE A 2 -27.15 -11.76 -33.38
C PHE A 2 -27.49 -10.93 -32.12
N LEU A 3 -28.51 -11.36 -31.36
CA LEU A 3 -28.90 -10.72 -30.09
C LEU A 3 -28.00 -11.13 -28.91
N ASP A 4 -27.45 -12.36 -28.91
CA ASP A 4 -26.47 -12.79 -27.89
C ASP A 4 -25.14 -12.05 -28.04
N ARG A 5 -24.73 -11.73 -29.28
CA ARG A 5 -23.52 -10.92 -29.54
C ARG A 5 -23.66 -9.47 -29.09
N MET A 6 -24.86 -8.90 -29.22
CA MET A 6 -25.14 -7.55 -28.71
C MET A 6 -25.22 -7.52 -27.18
N ALA A 7 -25.61 -8.63 -26.53
CA ALA A 7 -25.59 -8.77 -25.07
C ALA A 7 -24.15 -8.92 -24.53
N GLU A 8 -23.28 -9.70 -25.19
CA GLU A 8 -21.85 -9.74 -24.86
C GLU A 8 -21.15 -8.39 -25.10
N GLU A 9 -21.46 -7.70 -26.22
CA GLU A 9 -20.90 -6.37 -26.49
C GLU A 9 -21.43 -5.29 -25.53
N THR A 10 -22.66 -5.41 -25.00
CA THR A 10 -23.18 -4.47 -23.99
C THR A 10 -22.73 -4.79 -22.57
N GLU A 11 -22.45 -6.05 -22.23
CA GLU A 11 -21.78 -6.39 -20.97
C GLU A 11 -20.31 -5.93 -20.96
N ASP A 12 -19.58 -6.01 -22.08
CA ASP A 12 -18.22 -5.46 -22.19
C ASP A 12 -18.20 -3.92 -22.16
N ILE A 13 -19.23 -3.24 -22.69
CA ILE A 13 -19.36 -1.78 -22.61
C ILE A 13 -19.77 -1.31 -21.21
N VAL A 14 -20.45 -2.13 -20.42
CA VAL A 14 -20.82 -1.82 -19.02
C VAL A 14 -19.72 -2.28 -18.03
N ALA A 15 -18.89 -3.26 -18.40
CA ALA A 15 -17.69 -3.68 -17.67
C ALA A 15 -16.43 -2.85 -18.01
N ALA A 16 -16.48 -2.04 -19.08
CA ALA A 16 -15.65 -0.85 -19.22
C ALA A 16 -16.06 0.17 -18.15
N SER A 17 -15.75 -0.14 -16.88
CA SER A 17 -15.83 0.78 -15.76
C SER A 17 -15.23 2.09 -16.25
N LEU A 18 -16.10 3.09 -16.47
CA LEU A 18 -15.71 4.49 -16.32
C LEU A 18 -14.81 4.50 -15.09
N LEU A 19 -13.60 5.08 -15.21
CA LEU A 19 -12.79 5.34 -14.01
C LEU A 19 -13.78 5.90 -12.99
N PRO A 20 -13.81 5.40 -11.73
CA PRO A 20 -14.68 5.98 -10.72
C PRO A 20 -14.50 7.48 -10.87
N HIS A 21 -15.58 8.16 -11.28
CA HIS A 21 -15.55 9.60 -11.44
C HIS A 21 -14.91 10.08 -10.16
N PHE A 22 -13.81 10.84 -10.24
CA PHE A 22 -13.12 11.32 -9.05
C PHE A 22 -14.18 12.08 -8.24
N ASP A 23 -14.85 11.38 -7.34
CA ASP A 23 -15.96 11.92 -6.60
C ASP A 23 -15.28 12.44 -5.36
N ARG A 24 -15.20 13.76 -5.31
CA ARG A 24 -14.75 14.48 -4.14
C ARG A 24 -15.35 13.85 -2.88
N SER A 25 -16.60 13.38 -2.90
CA SER A 25 -17.27 12.74 -1.77
C SER A 25 -16.50 11.58 -1.08
N SER A 26 -15.50 11.00 -1.74
CA SER A 26 -14.69 9.87 -1.22
C SER A 26 -13.34 10.25 -0.59
N THR A 27 -13.00 11.54 -0.52
CA THR A 27 -11.74 11.98 0.10
C THR A 27 -11.78 11.86 1.62
N TYR A 28 -10.84 11.12 2.21
CA TYR A 28 -10.73 10.92 3.64
C TYR A 28 -9.79 11.95 4.27
N ALA A 29 -10.29 12.70 5.25
CA ALA A 29 -9.49 13.56 6.10
C ALA A 29 -9.25 12.86 7.44
N LEU A 30 -7.99 12.60 7.76
CA LEU A 30 -7.56 11.81 8.91
C LEU A 30 -6.61 12.66 9.77
N TRP A 31 -6.79 12.63 11.08
CA TRP A 31 -5.88 13.28 12.02
C TRP A 31 -4.91 12.27 12.60
N SER A 32 -3.62 12.57 12.51
CA SER A 32 -2.54 11.84 13.18
C SER A 32 -1.85 12.75 14.19
N GLU A 33 -1.49 12.22 15.35
CA GLU A 33 -0.61 12.94 16.28
C GLU A 33 0.78 13.17 15.68
N GLU A 34 1.28 12.24 14.86
CA GLU A 34 2.64 12.26 14.30
C GLU A 34 2.75 13.00 12.97
N SER A 35 1.65 13.09 12.21
CA SER A 35 1.64 13.68 10.85
C SER A 35 0.71 14.90 10.76
N GLY A 36 -0.09 15.18 11.78
CA GLY A 36 -1.14 16.21 11.73
C GLY A 36 -2.30 15.80 10.82
N LEU A 37 -2.90 16.79 10.16
CA LEU A 37 -3.97 16.55 9.18
C LEU A 37 -3.39 15.89 7.93
N VAL A 38 -3.94 14.73 7.58
CA VAL A 38 -3.60 13.99 6.37
C VAL A 38 -4.87 13.79 5.54
N VAL A 39 -4.76 13.98 4.23
CA VAL A 39 -5.85 13.77 3.29
C VAL A 39 -5.47 12.67 2.30
N SER A 40 -6.36 11.70 2.11
CA SER A 40 -6.16 10.61 1.16
C SER A 40 -7.41 10.39 0.31
N PRO A 41 -7.29 10.32 -1.03
CA PRO A 41 -8.42 10.02 -1.92
C PRO A 41 -8.74 8.52 -1.96
N SER A 42 -7.81 7.67 -1.53
CA SER A 42 -7.86 6.23 -1.78
C SER A 42 -7.77 5.37 -0.52
N SER A 43 -7.54 5.98 0.66
CA SER A 43 -7.47 5.25 1.93
C SER A 43 -8.15 6.00 3.07
N SER A 44 -9.07 5.31 3.75
CA SER A 44 -9.64 5.74 5.04
C SER A 44 -8.74 5.42 6.23
N ARG A 45 -7.60 4.77 5.98
CA ARG A 45 -6.64 4.37 7.01
C ARG A 45 -5.30 5.06 6.77
N LEU A 46 -4.71 5.52 7.87
CA LEU A 46 -3.33 5.99 7.87
C LEU A 46 -2.40 4.79 8.10
N PRO A 47 -1.43 4.55 7.20
CA PRO A 47 -0.36 3.61 7.49
C PRO A 47 0.52 4.17 8.59
N THR A 48 1.22 3.28 9.31
CA THR A 48 2.19 3.69 10.33
C THR A 48 3.25 4.60 9.71
N PHE A 49 3.37 5.82 10.22
CA PHE A 49 4.26 6.84 9.69
C PHE A 49 5.45 7.04 10.63
N ASN A 50 6.58 6.40 10.35
CA ASN A 50 7.79 6.67 11.12
C ASN A 50 8.50 7.91 10.55
N GLN A 51 8.59 9.00 11.34
CA GLN A 51 9.36 10.19 10.97
C GLN A 51 10.85 9.91 10.71
N LEU A 52 11.38 8.79 11.22
CA LEU A 52 12.74 8.32 10.93
C LEU A 52 12.92 7.85 9.46
N ASP A 53 11.85 7.55 8.73
CA ASP A 53 11.91 7.18 7.31
C ASP A 53 12.21 8.39 6.39
N LEU A 54 12.39 9.59 6.97
CA LEU A 54 12.88 10.78 6.29
C LEU A 54 14.38 10.73 5.99
N SER A 55 15.15 9.85 6.66
CA SER A 55 16.57 9.66 6.36
C SER A 55 16.77 8.66 5.22
N ILE A 56 17.18 9.15 4.05
CA ILE A 56 17.43 8.37 2.83
C ILE A 56 18.64 7.41 2.96
N THR A 57 19.32 7.37 4.11
CA THR A 57 20.68 6.81 4.27
C THR A 57 20.73 5.38 4.82
N GLY A 58 19.60 4.70 5.02
CA GLY A 58 19.54 3.31 5.52
C GLY A 58 19.22 2.25 4.45
N HIS A 59 19.29 0.97 4.83
CA HIS A 59 18.71 -0.14 4.07
C HIS A 59 17.17 0.02 4.08
N LEU A 60 16.65 0.82 3.16
CA LEU A 60 15.26 1.27 3.19
C LEU A 60 14.31 0.13 2.81
N ASP A 61 13.39 -0.19 3.71
CA ASP A 61 12.26 -1.07 3.39
C ASP A 61 11.35 -0.33 2.38
N HIS A 62 11.40 -0.73 1.11
CA HIS A 62 10.58 -0.11 0.06
C HIS A 62 9.12 -0.57 0.07
N SER A 63 8.78 -1.56 0.91
CA SER A 63 7.41 -2.07 1.05
C SER A 63 6.52 -1.19 1.93
N ARG A 64 7.05 -0.11 2.53
CA ARG A 64 6.31 0.77 3.43
C ARG A 64 6.10 2.18 2.86
N PRO A 65 4.90 2.75 3.02
CA PRO A 65 4.65 4.14 2.64
C PRO A 65 5.54 5.09 3.44
N ARG A 66 6.09 6.10 2.77
CA ARG A 66 6.94 7.13 3.39
C ARG A 66 6.76 8.48 2.70
N LEU A 67 7.24 9.54 3.33
CA LEU A 67 7.31 10.86 2.69
C LEU A 67 8.38 10.82 1.60
N LEU A 68 7.97 10.98 0.34
CA LEU A 68 8.89 10.90 -0.80
C LEU A 68 9.33 12.30 -1.24
N PRO A 69 10.65 12.50 -1.49
CA PRO A 69 11.10 13.68 -2.22
C PRO A 69 10.71 13.58 -3.70
N ASP A 70 10.63 14.73 -4.38
CA ASP A 70 10.30 14.79 -5.81
C ASP A 70 11.16 13.87 -6.66
N SER A 71 12.47 13.78 -6.35
CA SER A 71 13.44 12.98 -7.10
C SER A 71 13.19 11.47 -7.03
N HIS A 72 12.39 11.00 -6.07
CA HIS A 72 12.14 9.58 -5.84
C HIS A 72 10.65 9.23 -5.82
N ILE A 73 9.80 10.04 -6.46
CA ILE A 73 8.34 9.84 -6.45
C ILE A 73 7.91 8.46 -6.98
N TYR A 74 8.70 7.87 -7.89
CA TYR A 74 8.45 6.54 -8.45
C TYR A 74 8.43 5.43 -7.40
N LEU A 75 9.01 5.64 -6.21
CA LEU A 75 8.93 4.68 -5.12
C LEU A 75 7.50 4.48 -4.59
N ALA A 76 6.57 5.39 -4.88
CA ALA A 76 5.15 5.19 -4.60
C ALA A 76 4.57 3.98 -5.37
N PHE A 77 5.21 3.61 -6.49
CA PHE A 77 4.81 2.52 -7.38
C PHE A 77 5.53 1.21 -7.05
N TYR A 78 6.30 1.18 -5.97
CA TYR A 78 6.93 -0.05 -5.52
C TYR A 78 5.85 -1.08 -5.15
N PRO A 79 5.94 -2.33 -5.64
CA PRO A 79 4.96 -3.36 -5.32
C PRO A 79 5.25 -4.00 -3.95
N HIS A 80 4.22 -4.26 -3.15
CA HIS A 80 4.34 -5.04 -1.91
C HIS A 80 4.71 -6.50 -2.16
N ALA A 81 4.28 -7.04 -3.30
CA ALA A 81 4.57 -8.41 -3.72
C ALA A 81 4.99 -8.40 -5.19
N VAL A 82 6.19 -8.91 -5.46
CA VAL A 82 6.68 -9.09 -6.83
C VAL A 82 6.37 -10.52 -7.24
N LEU A 83 5.38 -10.67 -8.12
CA LEU A 83 5.13 -11.93 -8.80
C LEU A 83 5.93 -11.92 -10.10
N ASN A 84 7.20 -12.32 -10.01
CA ASN A 84 8.07 -12.53 -11.18
C ASN A 84 7.57 -13.73 -11.98
N ARG A 85 6.47 -13.57 -12.71
CA ARG A 85 5.85 -14.64 -13.50
C ARG A 85 5.78 -14.24 -14.96
N GLY A 86 5.44 -15.22 -15.79
CA GLY A 86 5.24 -15.02 -17.21
C GLY A 86 6.55 -14.87 -17.99
N PRO A 87 6.44 -14.61 -19.31
CA PRO A 87 7.56 -14.71 -20.24
C PRO A 87 8.61 -13.59 -20.10
N ILE A 88 8.23 -12.42 -19.58
CA ILE A 88 9.15 -11.31 -19.37
C ILE A 88 9.91 -11.49 -18.06
N PHE A 89 9.20 -11.57 -16.93
CA PHE A 89 9.81 -11.53 -15.60
C PHE A 89 10.07 -12.91 -14.96
N GLY A 90 9.55 -14.00 -15.52
CA GLY A 90 9.80 -15.37 -15.01
C GLY A 90 11.29 -15.73 -14.95
N ARG A 91 12.14 -15.09 -15.76
CA ARG A 91 13.60 -15.24 -15.69
C ARG A 91 14.23 -14.77 -14.37
N LEU A 92 13.50 -13.96 -13.57
CA LEU A 92 13.91 -13.48 -12.25
C LEU A 92 13.34 -14.35 -11.11
N ASP A 93 12.49 -15.35 -11.40
CA ASP A 93 11.81 -16.19 -10.41
C ASP A 93 12.70 -17.33 -9.89
N LEU A 94 13.86 -16.95 -9.37
CA LEU A 94 14.84 -17.88 -8.83
C LEU A 94 14.96 -17.67 -7.33
N SER A 95 14.67 -18.70 -6.54
CA SER A 95 15.01 -18.75 -5.11
C SER A 95 16.53 -18.67 -4.92
N SER A 96 17.00 -18.35 -3.70
CA SER A 96 18.44 -18.27 -3.39
C SER A 96 19.19 -19.58 -3.69
N SER A 97 18.54 -20.73 -3.49
CA SER A 97 19.10 -22.04 -3.84
C SER A 97 19.20 -22.24 -5.35
N GLN A 98 18.18 -21.86 -6.11
CA GLN A 98 18.21 -21.88 -7.58
C GLN A 98 19.26 -20.91 -8.15
N LEU A 99 19.44 -19.74 -7.53
CA LEU A 99 20.51 -18.80 -7.90
C LEU A 99 21.89 -19.39 -7.66
N SER A 100 22.08 -20.08 -6.53
CA SER A 100 23.34 -20.76 -6.23
C SER A 100 23.66 -21.85 -7.25
N LEU A 101 22.66 -22.57 -7.75
CA LEU A 101 22.81 -23.54 -8.84
C LEU A 101 23.06 -22.87 -10.20
N ALA A 102 22.53 -21.66 -10.42
CA ALA A 102 22.73 -20.90 -11.65
C ALA A 102 24.10 -20.21 -11.70
N VAL A 103 24.78 -20.04 -10.57
CA VAL A 103 26.15 -19.56 -10.50
C VAL A 103 27.10 -20.70 -10.84
N ILE A 104 27.83 -20.53 -11.93
CA ILE A 104 28.80 -21.51 -12.42
C ILE A 104 30.21 -20.98 -12.28
N ARG A 105 31.15 -21.92 -12.30
CA ARG A 105 32.57 -21.60 -12.36
C ARG A 105 33.03 -21.51 -13.81
N TYR A 106 33.61 -20.37 -14.18
CA TYR A 106 34.16 -20.15 -15.50
C TYR A 106 35.58 -20.75 -15.63
N PRO A 107 35.99 -21.13 -16.86
CA PRO A 107 37.32 -21.65 -17.12
C PRO A 107 38.42 -20.64 -16.75
N LYS A 108 39.62 -21.17 -16.43
CA LYS A 108 40.79 -20.36 -16.08
C LYS A 108 41.13 -19.41 -17.25
N GLY A 109 41.28 -18.11 -16.95
CA GLY A 109 41.59 -17.08 -17.94
C GLY A 109 40.46 -16.08 -18.23
N ALA A 110 39.23 -16.34 -17.77
CA ALA A 110 38.12 -15.40 -17.92
C ALA A 110 38.19 -14.19 -16.95
N GLY A 111 38.95 -14.32 -15.84
CA GLY A 111 39.16 -13.25 -14.86
C GLY A 111 40.47 -12.49 -15.09
N LYS A 112 40.55 -11.25 -14.59
CA LYS A 112 41.69 -10.32 -14.80
C LYS A 112 43.08 -10.82 -14.34
N PHE A 113 43.20 -11.97 -13.66
CA PHE A 113 44.48 -12.47 -13.13
C PHE A 113 44.61 -14.01 -13.10
N GLY A 114 43.98 -14.72 -14.04
CA GLY A 114 44.07 -16.19 -14.09
C GLY A 114 43.40 -16.93 -12.91
N GLN A 115 42.66 -16.21 -12.07
CA GLN A 115 41.90 -16.76 -10.96
C GLN A 115 40.66 -17.51 -11.45
N ARG A 116 40.20 -18.49 -10.66
CA ARG A 116 38.89 -19.12 -10.81
C ARG A 116 37.86 -18.03 -10.56
N VAL A 117 36.91 -17.85 -11.48
CA VAL A 117 35.88 -16.84 -11.34
C VAL A 117 34.49 -17.45 -11.48
N TYR A 118 33.56 -16.94 -10.69
CA TYR A 118 32.17 -17.38 -10.60
C TYR A 118 31.25 -16.30 -11.14
N GLY A 119 30.19 -16.70 -11.83
CA GLY A 119 29.19 -15.78 -12.37
C GLY A 119 27.93 -16.55 -12.74
N LEU A 120 26.85 -15.83 -13.07
CA LEU A 120 25.64 -16.46 -13.58
C LEU A 120 25.95 -17.19 -14.89
N ARG A 121 25.30 -18.34 -15.10
CA ARG A 121 25.39 -19.09 -16.36
C ARG A 121 25.09 -18.17 -17.57
N PRO A 122 25.82 -18.31 -18.70
CA PRO A 122 25.77 -17.36 -19.81
C PRO A 122 24.36 -17.09 -20.35
N ASP A 123 23.54 -18.12 -20.50
CA ASP A 123 22.19 -18.00 -21.04
C ASP A 123 21.24 -17.24 -20.09
N LEU A 124 21.39 -17.41 -18.77
CA LEU A 124 20.66 -16.64 -17.78
C LEU A 124 21.16 -15.19 -17.72
N LEU A 125 22.49 -15.01 -17.75
CA LEU A 125 23.13 -13.71 -17.76
C LEU A 125 22.64 -12.88 -18.96
N ASP A 126 22.71 -13.42 -20.17
CA ASP A 126 22.24 -12.76 -21.39
C ASP A 126 20.74 -12.47 -21.33
N SER A 127 19.96 -13.36 -20.73
CA SER A 127 18.53 -13.17 -20.53
C SER A 127 18.23 -12.01 -19.58
N TRP A 128 19.00 -11.85 -18.51
CA TRP A 128 18.90 -10.72 -17.59
C TRP A 128 19.34 -9.43 -18.28
N ILE A 129 20.50 -9.42 -18.93
CA ILE A 129 21.03 -8.26 -19.68
C ILE A 129 19.98 -7.72 -20.66
N ARG A 130 19.40 -8.58 -21.50
CA ARG A 130 18.35 -8.18 -22.46
C ARG A 130 17.11 -7.61 -21.78
N LEU A 131 16.73 -8.13 -20.61
CA LEU A 131 15.59 -7.61 -19.85
C LEU A 131 15.91 -6.23 -19.27
N GLU A 132 17.09 -6.04 -18.67
CA GLU A 132 17.49 -4.74 -18.15
C GLU A 132 17.55 -3.69 -19.24
N ASP A 133 18.24 -4.01 -20.34
CA ASP A 133 18.47 -3.07 -21.43
C ASP A 133 17.13 -2.59 -22.03
N ILE A 134 16.19 -3.51 -22.30
CA ILE A 134 14.87 -3.13 -22.86
C ILE A 134 14.03 -2.30 -21.87
N LEU A 135 14.07 -2.60 -20.57
CA LEU A 135 13.32 -1.83 -19.57
C LEU A 135 13.89 -0.41 -19.40
N VAL A 136 15.22 -0.28 -19.37
CA VAL A 136 15.90 1.02 -19.31
C VAL A 136 15.62 1.84 -20.57
N GLU A 137 15.63 1.21 -21.74
CA GLU A 137 15.29 1.82 -23.02
C GLU A 137 13.87 2.38 -23.05
N ILE A 138 12.87 1.59 -22.61
CA ILE A 138 11.47 2.03 -22.53
C ILE A 138 11.32 3.23 -21.59
N VAL A 139 11.87 3.15 -20.37
CA VAL A 139 11.79 4.23 -19.39
C VAL A 139 12.42 5.51 -19.95
N THR A 140 13.62 5.41 -20.52
CA THR A 140 14.36 6.54 -21.08
C THR A 140 13.60 7.17 -22.24
N TYR A 141 13.07 6.35 -23.15
CA TYR A 141 12.31 6.82 -24.30
C TYR A 141 11.01 7.53 -23.91
N LEU A 142 10.22 6.94 -23.02
CA LEU A 142 8.96 7.52 -22.57
C LEU A 142 9.18 8.82 -21.78
N LEU A 143 10.13 8.86 -20.84
CA LEU A 143 10.44 10.10 -20.10
C LEU A 143 10.94 11.21 -21.04
N LYS A 144 11.78 10.88 -22.03
CA LYS A 144 12.31 11.85 -23.00
C LYS A 144 11.24 12.37 -23.97
N THR A 145 10.24 11.56 -24.30
CA THR A 145 9.20 11.90 -25.28
C THR A 145 7.90 12.37 -24.64
N PHE A 146 7.87 12.52 -23.32
CA PHE A 146 6.73 13.05 -22.60
C PHE A 146 6.50 14.54 -22.96
N PRO A 147 5.25 14.96 -23.26
CA PRO A 147 4.98 16.27 -23.85
C PRO A 147 5.11 17.45 -22.88
N SER A 148 5.12 17.20 -21.57
CA SER A 148 5.14 18.25 -20.54
C SER A 148 6.46 18.22 -19.75
N PRO A 149 6.91 19.37 -19.22
CA PRO A 149 8.09 19.38 -18.37
C PRO A 149 7.87 18.53 -17.13
N LEU A 150 8.84 17.67 -16.82
CA LEU A 150 8.83 16.81 -15.64
C LEU A 150 9.73 17.41 -14.56
N PRO A 151 9.36 17.30 -13.27
CA PRO A 151 10.28 17.55 -12.17
C PRO A 151 11.54 16.67 -12.25
N GLU A 152 12.60 17.10 -11.57
CA GLU A 152 13.84 16.32 -11.49
C GLU A 152 13.57 14.93 -10.90
N LEU A 153 14.09 13.91 -11.58
CA LEU A 153 13.92 12.50 -11.23
C LEU A 153 15.30 11.85 -11.10
N SER A 154 15.54 11.15 -10.00
CA SER A 154 16.75 10.36 -9.79
C SER A 154 16.49 8.91 -10.16
N PHE A 155 17.25 8.37 -11.12
CA PHE A 155 17.13 6.97 -11.48
C PHE A 155 17.55 6.08 -10.30
N PRO A 156 16.84 4.96 -10.04
CA PRO A 156 17.28 3.98 -9.06
C PRO A 156 18.62 3.40 -9.48
N LYS A 157 19.29 2.76 -8.52
CA LYS A 157 20.43 1.90 -8.84
C LYS A 157 19.98 0.83 -9.84
N LEU A 158 20.59 0.83 -11.02
CA LEU A 158 20.29 -0.11 -12.09
C LEU A 158 20.83 -1.51 -11.75
N PRO A 159 20.17 -2.59 -12.20
CA PRO A 159 20.61 -3.96 -11.89
C PRO A 159 22.09 -4.21 -12.17
N TYR A 160 22.66 -3.74 -13.27
CA TYR A 160 24.07 -3.98 -13.62
C TYR A 160 25.03 -3.40 -12.59
N GLN A 161 24.65 -2.30 -11.93
CA GLN A 161 25.43 -1.65 -10.87
C GLN A 161 25.46 -2.49 -9.58
N CYS A 162 24.68 -3.57 -9.50
CA CYS A 162 24.79 -4.57 -8.43
C CYS A 162 25.86 -5.63 -8.71
N GLY A 163 26.51 -5.61 -9.88
CA GLY A 163 27.63 -6.48 -10.21
C GLY A 163 27.25 -7.87 -10.71
N TYR A 164 25.98 -8.14 -11.04
CA TYR A 164 25.56 -9.47 -11.54
C TYR A 164 26.14 -9.80 -12.92
N ARG A 165 26.55 -8.79 -13.70
CA ARG A 165 27.24 -8.94 -15.00
C ARG A 165 28.73 -9.26 -14.85
N GLU A 166 29.28 -9.11 -13.64
CA GLU A 166 30.69 -9.29 -13.37
C GLU A 166 31.01 -10.70 -12.90
N LEU A 167 32.28 -11.06 -13.04
CA LEU A 167 32.84 -12.32 -12.57
C LEU A 167 33.48 -12.11 -11.19
N HIS A 168 33.14 -12.97 -10.24
CA HIS A 168 33.49 -12.83 -8.82
C HIS A 168 34.47 -13.92 -8.36
N GLN A 169 35.24 -13.64 -7.30
CA GLN A 169 36.21 -14.59 -6.76
C GLN A 169 35.53 -15.78 -6.05
N PHE A 170 34.39 -15.53 -5.40
CA PHE A 170 33.66 -16.50 -4.60
C PHE A 170 32.23 -16.68 -5.13
N PRO A 171 31.68 -17.90 -5.13
CA PRO A 171 30.31 -18.15 -5.61
C PRO A 171 29.27 -17.40 -4.75
N GLU A 172 29.47 -17.29 -3.44
CA GLU A 172 28.57 -16.58 -2.53
C GLU A 172 28.46 -15.09 -2.89
N GLN A 173 29.58 -14.49 -3.33
CA GLN A 173 29.59 -13.10 -3.78
C GLN A 173 28.78 -12.93 -5.07
N ALA A 174 28.91 -13.85 -6.03
CA ALA A 174 28.11 -13.82 -7.26
C ALA A 174 26.61 -13.97 -6.96
N VAL A 175 26.23 -14.87 -6.04
CA VAL A 175 24.84 -15.03 -5.57
C VAL A 175 24.33 -13.75 -4.94
N SER A 176 25.07 -13.14 -4.01
CA SER A 176 24.69 -11.89 -3.35
C SER A 176 24.54 -10.72 -4.35
N CYS A 177 25.41 -10.63 -5.35
CA CYS A 177 25.27 -9.64 -6.44
C CYS A 177 24.00 -9.89 -7.29
N ALA A 178 23.67 -11.15 -7.57
CA ALA A 178 22.45 -11.51 -8.31
C ALA A 178 21.18 -11.24 -7.49
N GLU A 179 21.17 -11.49 -6.18
CA GLU A 179 20.05 -11.17 -5.29
C GLU A 179 19.80 -9.65 -5.23
N ARG A 180 20.85 -8.86 -5.03
CA ARG A 180 20.75 -7.39 -5.07
C ARG A 180 20.32 -6.87 -6.44
N ALA A 181 20.70 -7.55 -7.52
CA ALA A 181 20.22 -7.20 -8.86
C ALA A 181 18.70 -7.45 -9.00
N LYS A 182 18.14 -8.52 -8.43
CA LYS A 182 16.68 -8.76 -8.43
C LYS A 182 15.91 -7.65 -7.70
N GLU A 183 16.43 -7.15 -6.59
CA GLU A 183 15.86 -6.00 -5.89
C GLU A 183 15.91 -4.74 -6.78
N ALA A 184 17.04 -4.49 -7.45
CA ALA A 184 17.19 -3.40 -8.40
C ALA A 184 16.23 -3.53 -9.61
N TYR A 185 15.95 -4.74 -10.11
CA TYR A 185 14.92 -4.95 -11.13
C TYR A 185 13.53 -4.55 -10.64
N THR A 186 13.23 -4.77 -9.37
CA THR A 186 11.95 -4.35 -8.78
C THR A 186 11.84 -2.82 -8.72
N LEU A 187 12.93 -2.13 -8.37
CA LEU A 187 12.99 -0.66 -8.39
C LEU A 187 12.86 -0.11 -9.82
N LEU A 188 13.55 -0.73 -10.78
CA LEU A 188 13.40 -0.38 -12.20
C LEU A 188 11.97 -0.65 -12.69
N GLY A 189 11.34 -1.73 -12.22
CA GLY A 189 9.94 -2.03 -12.50
C GLY A 189 8.98 -0.99 -11.92
N ALA A 190 9.22 -0.52 -10.69
CA ALA A 190 8.45 0.57 -10.09
C ALA A 190 8.60 1.88 -10.90
N LEU A 191 9.83 2.20 -11.34
CA LEU A 191 10.09 3.33 -12.23
C LEU A 191 9.34 3.18 -13.57
N LEU A 192 9.33 1.99 -14.16
CA LEU A 192 8.60 1.74 -15.39
C LEU A 192 7.09 1.89 -15.21
N THR A 193 6.50 1.31 -14.15
CA THR A 193 5.08 1.51 -13.83
C THR A 193 4.79 3.01 -13.72
N PHE A 194 5.58 3.74 -12.93
CA PHE A 194 5.45 5.20 -12.80
C PHE A 194 5.48 5.90 -14.16
N THR A 195 6.47 5.62 -15.01
CA THR A 195 6.61 6.24 -16.33
C THR A 195 5.41 5.95 -17.22
N LEU A 196 4.90 4.71 -17.21
CA LEU A 196 3.68 4.34 -17.94
C LEU A 196 2.46 5.10 -17.41
N THR A 197 2.37 5.33 -16.09
CA THR A 197 1.24 6.07 -15.49
C THR A 197 1.17 7.54 -15.88
N LEU A 198 2.29 8.14 -16.30
CA LEU A 198 2.29 9.51 -16.85
C LEU A 198 1.40 9.63 -18.10
N TYR A 199 1.22 8.52 -18.83
CA TYR A 199 0.42 8.44 -20.06
C TYR A 199 -1.01 7.94 -19.83
N ILE A 200 -1.46 7.78 -18.57
CA ILE A 200 -2.82 7.30 -18.29
C ILE A 200 -3.85 8.26 -18.88
N GLY A 201 -4.69 7.69 -19.74
CA GLY A 201 -5.83 8.37 -20.35
C GLY A 201 -7.07 8.42 -19.45
N GLN A 202 -8.21 8.72 -20.06
CA GLN A 202 -9.49 8.87 -19.35
C GLN A 202 -10.15 7.55 -18.95
N TYR A 203 -9.66 6.39 -19.41
CA TYR A 203 -10.34 5.10 -19.23
C TYR A 203 -9.40 4.07 -18.57
N ARG A 204 -9.93 3.31 -17.61
CA ARG A 204 -9.17 2.30 -16.84
C ARG A 204 -8.79 1.08 -17.68
N ALA A 205 -9.74 0.62 -18.50
CA ALA A 205 -9.58 -0.55 -19.36
C ALA A 205 -8.50 -0.37 -20.45
N SER A 206 -8.10 0.87 -20.74
CA SER A 206 -7.06 1.21 -21.71
C SER A 206 -5.99 2.11 -21.11
N CYS A 207 -5.74 1.98 -19.79
CA CYS A 207 -4.90 2.91 -19.04
C CYS A 207 -3.48 3.06 -19.62
N PHE A 208 -2.92 2.03 -20.27
CA PHE A 208 -1.59 2.08 -20.89
C PHE A 208 -1.59 2.24 -22.41
N ALA A 209 -2.76 2.34 -23.06
CA ALA A 209 -2.87 2.34 -24.52
C ALA A 209 -2.07 3.48 -25.16
N ALA A 210 -2.08 4.68 -24.57
CA ALA A 210 -1.31 5.81 -25.08
C ALA A 210 0.21 5.59 -24.99
N ALA A 211 0.69 4.98 -23.91
CA ALA A 211 2.10 4.64 -23.75
C ALA A 211 2.50 3.56 -24.76
N PHE A 212 1.65 2.54 -24.95
CA PHE A 212 1.91 1.43 -25.87
C PHE A 212 1.86 1.85 -27.33
N ASP A 213 0.92 2.72 -27.74
CA ASP A 213 0.91 3.30 -29.08
C ASP A 213 2.19 4.10 -29.35
N LYS A 214 2.70 4.83 -28.34
CA LYS A 214 3.99 5.52 -28.42
C LYS A 214 5.15 4.55 -28.64
N LEU A 215 5.18 3.43 -27.91
CA LEU A 215 6.20 2.39 -28.05
C LEU A 215 6.13 1.68 -29.41
N LEU A 216 4.93 1.38 -29.92
CA LEU A 216 4.74 0.77 -31.24
C LEU A 216 5.21 1.67 -32.39
N ARG A 217 5.18 2.99 -32.20
CA ARG A 217 5.66 3.97 -33.18
C ARG A 217 7.16 4.29 -33.04
N TRP A 218 7.83 3.72 -32.05
CA TRP A 218 9.26 3.94 -31.87
C TRP A 218 10.06 3.23 -32.98
N ARG A 219 10.80 4.02 -33.78
CA ARG A 219 11.51 3.50 -34.96
C ARG A 219 12.78 2.72 -34.63
N ASP A 220 13.45 3.03 -33.51
CA ASP A 220 14.75 2.43 -33.20
C ASP A 220 14.60 1.04 -32.59
N VAL A 221 13.45 0.73 -31.99
CA VAL A 221 13.14 -0.54 -31.34
C VAL A 221 11.79 -1.05 -31.82
N SER A 222 11.78 -2.22 -32.45
CA SER A 222 10.55 -2.84 -32.97
C SER A 222 9.86 -3.67 -31.89
N PHE A 223 8.95 -3.05 -31.14
CA PHE A 223 8.06 -3.78 -30.24
C PHE A 223 6.94 -4.47 -31.02
N THR A 224 6.67 -5.74 -30.72
CA THR A 224 5.48 -6.42 -31.23
C THR A 224 4.32 -6.23 -30.29
N GLN A 225 3.08 -6.26 -30.80
CA GLN A 225 1.88 -6.24 -29.96
C GLN A 225 1.88 -7.40 -28.95
N GLY A 226 2.36 -8.58 -29.35
CA GLY A 226 2.46 -9.73 -28.46
C GLY A 226 3.40 -9.49 -27.27
N TRP A 227 4.55 -8.83 -27.49
CA TRP A 227 5.47 -8.50 -26.40
C TRP A 227 4.87 -7.46 -25.44
N LEU A 228 4.18 -6.44 -25.97
CA LEU A 228 3.50 -5.44 -25.14
C LEU A 228 2.33 -6.05 -24.36
N GLY A 229 1.59 -6.99 -24.95
CA GLY A 229 0.58 -7.76 -24.22
C GLY A 229 1.17 -8.55 -23.05
N GLN A 230 2.34 -9.16 -23.23
CA GLN A 230 3.06 -9.82 -22.13
C GLN A 230 3.54 -8.84 -21.04
N LEU A 231 3.88 -7.60 -21.42
CA LEU A 231 4.21 -6.55 -20.46
C LEU A 231 2.96 -6.10 -19.69
N GLU A 232 1.82 -6.01 -20.38
CA GLU A 232 0.52 -5.68 -19.79
C GLU A 232 0.04 -6.70 -18.77
N GLU A 233 0.25 -7.98 -19.05
CA GLU A 233 -0.07 -9.09 -18.13
C GLU A 233 0.88 -9.18 -16.92
N SER A 234 2.02 -8.46 -16.96
CA SER A 234 3.01 -8.50 -15.91
C SER A 234 2.63 -7.65 -14.69
N TYR A 235 3.37 -7.83 -13.58
CA TYR A 235 3.18 -6.99 -12.40
C TYR A 235 3.47 -5.50 -12.67
N ILE A 236 4.16 -5.14 -13.76
CA ILE A 236 4.43 -3.74 -14.13
C ILE A 236 3.13 -2.98 -14.39
N CYS A 237 2.21 -3.60 -15.13
CA CYS A 237 0.92 -2.99 -15.49
C CYS A 237 -0.21 -3.40 -14.55
N ASN A 238 0.06 -4.26 -13.56
CA ASN A 238 -0.92 -4.56 -12.54
C ASN A 238 -1.11 -3.37 -11.58
N LEU A 239 -2.28 -2.74 -11.66
CA LEU A 239 -2.71 -1.60 -10.85
C LEU A 239 -3.86 -1.98 -9.89
N THR A 240 -3.89 -3.25 -9.45
CA THR A 240 -4.84 -3.72 -8.43
C THR A 240 -4.64 -2.93 -7.13
N LEU A 241 -5.73 -2.50 -6.52
CA LEU A 241 -5.71 -1.72 -5.27
C LEU A 241 -4.96 -2.49 -4.18
N GLY A 242 -4.09 -1.78 -3.46
CA GLY A 242 -3.27 -2.36 -2.39
C GLY A 242 -2.06 -3.17 -2.86
N LEU A 243 -1.78 -3.27 -4.16
CA LEU A 243 -0.53 -3.87 -4.65
C LEU A 243 0.67 -2.92 -4.48
N ARG A 244 0.44 -1.61 -4.57
CA ARG A 244 1.48 -0.58 -4.56
C ARG A 244 1.59 0.05 -3.20
N THR A 245 2.83 0.29 -2.77
CA THR A 245 3.17 0.88 -1.48
C THR A 245 2.53 2.25 -1.27
N GLY A 246 2.47 3.07 -2.32
CA GLY A 246 1.99 4.44 -2.20
C GLY A 246 2.98 5.35 -1.47
N ALA A 247 2.55 6.59 -1.19
CA ALA A 247 3.44 7.60 -0.62
C ALA A 247 2.72 8.67 0.20
N PHE A 248 3.41 9.16 1.21
CA PHE A 248 3.09 10.45 1.80
C PHE A 248 3.63 11.57 0.91
N ILE A 249 2.84 12.62 0.74
CA ILE A 249 3.14 13.76 -0.12
C ILE A 249 3.06 15.04 0.70
N ASP A 250 4.11 15.85 0.60
CA ASP A 250 4.10 17.22 1.12
C ASP A 250 3.55 18.15 0.03
N PRO A 251 2.32 18.70 0.19
CA PRO A 251 1.71 19.57 -0.82
C PRO A 251 2.45 20.90 -0.99
N TYR A 252 3.30 21.30 -0.04
CA TYR A 252 4.03 22.57 -0.09
C TYR A 252 5.38 22.45 -0.79
N ASN A 253 5.92 21.24 -0.94
CA ASN A 253 7.21 21.03 -1.60
C ASN A 253 7.12 20.24 -2.90
N CYS A 254 6.09 19.40 -3.03
CA CYS A 254 5.88 18.51 -4.17
C CYS A 254 5.69 19.29 -5.48
N ARG A 255 6.46 18.94 -6.51
CA ARG A 255 6.35 19.46 -7.89
C ARG A 255 5.62 18.52 -8.83
N TRP A 256 5.13 17.39 -8.33
CA TRP A 256 4.39 16.40 -9.10
C TRP A 256 2.87 16.65 -9.11
N GLY A 257 2.41 17.80 -8.60
CA GLY A 257 1.00 18.18 -8.48
C GLY A 257 0.16 17.83 -9.72
N PRO A 258 0.50 18.32 -10.93
CA PRO A 258 -0.24 18.07 -12.16
C PRO A 258 -0.45 16.59 -12.51
N PHE A 259 0.38 15.71 -11.96
CA PHE A 259 0.38 14.28 -12.27
C PHE A 259 -0.23 13.42 -11.16
N LEU A 260 -0.48 13.98 -9.96
CA LEU A 260 -1.02 13.21 -8.84
C LEU A 260 -2.40 12.62 -9.16
N GLU A 261 -3.20 13.29 -9.99
CA GLU A 261 -4.48 12.75 -10.44
C GLU A 261 -4.29 11.43 -11.22
N ASN A 262 -3.26 11.34 -12.07
CA ASN A 262 -2.95 10.10 -12.79
C ASN A 262 -2.51 8.99 -11.84
N PHE A 263 -1.80 9.32 -10.77
CA PHE A 263 -1.38 8.34 -9.76
C PHE A 263 -2.60 7.78 -9.02
N VAL A 264 -3.55 8.66 -8.66
CA VAL A 264 -4.79 8.22 -8.04
C VAL A 264 -5.64 7.38 -8.99
N LYS A 265 -5.76 7.78 -10.27
CA LYS A 265 -6.43 6.97 -11.32
C LYS A 265 -5.79 5.60 -11.48
N ALA A 266 -4.47 5.52 -11.31
CA ALA A 266 -3.71 4.28 -11.29
C ALA A 266 -3.87 3.45 -10.00
N GLY A 267 -4.72 3.89 -9.05
CA GLY A 267 -4.94 3.19 -7.80
C GLY A 267 -3.77 3.28 -6.82
N ILE A 268 -2.86 4.23 -6.99
CA ILE A 268 -1.73 4.43 -6.09
C ILE A 268 -2.21 5.10 -4.79
N PRO A 269 -1.95 4.51 -3.62
CA PRO A 269 -2.28 5.12 -2.35
C PRO A 269 -1.47 6.40 -2.13
N LEU A 270 -2.13 7.54 -1.91
CA LEU A 270 -1.48 8.81 -1.61
C LEU A 270 -2.02 9.40 -0.31
N TRP A 271 -1.13 9.95 0.51
CA TRP A 271 -1.44 10.60 1.78
C TRP A 271 -0.83 12.00 1.82
N VAL A 272 -1.64 13.03 1.60
CA VAL A 272 -1.20 14.42 1.54
C VAL A 272 -1.17 15.01 2.94
N ILE A 273 0.00 15.48 3.38
CA ILE A 273 0.21 15.98 4.75
C ILE A 273 0.01 17.50 4.80
N TRP A 274 -1.09 17.95 5.39
CA TRP A 274 -1.47 19.37 5.49
C TRP A 274 -1.05 20.04 6.81
N GLY A 275 -0.71 19.26 7.84
CA GLY A 275 -0.62 19.75 9.22
C GLY A 275 0.74 19.62 9.93
N GLN A 276 1.87 19.38 9.23
CA GLN A 276 3.14 19.14 9.90
C GLN A 276 3.89 20.45 10.30
N PRO A 277 4.39 20.59 11.54
CA PRO A 277 5.04 21.83 12.03
C PRO A 277 6.35 22.23 11.33
N THR A 278 7.13 21.25 10.86
CA THR A 278 8.41 21.51 10.15
C THR A 278 8.20 22.18 8.80
N THR A 279 7.12 21.80 8.11
CA THR A 279 6.70 22.39 6.83
C THR A 279 6.01 23.74 7.02
N TYR A 280 5.39 23.94 8.19
CA TYR A 280 4.61 25.12 8.53
C TYR A 280 5.45 26.42 8.61
N ASN A 281 6.65 26.37 9.20
CA ASN A 281 7.48 27.57 9.40
C ASN A 281 8.12 28.10 8.10
N GLN A 282 8.17 27.29 7.03
CA GLN A 282 8.80 27.68 5.77
C GLN A 282 7.84 28.33 4.76
N PHE A 283 6.52 28.19 4.89
CA PHE A 283 5.60 28.55 3.80
C PHE A 283 4.37 29.33 4.28
N LYS A 284 4.50 30.67 4.30
CA LYS A 284 3.38 31.63 4.21
C LYS A 284 2.76 31.69 2.80
N SER A 285 3.46 31.19 1.79
CA SER A 285 2.94 31.01 0.43
C SER A 285 2.16 29.69 0.38
N GLY A 286 1.01 29.67 -0.30
CA GLY A 286 0.15 28.48 -0.40
C GLY A 286 0.80 27.27 -1.07
N VAL A 287 -0.04 26.32 -1.50
CA VAL A 287 0.41 25.12 -2.25
C VAL A 287 1.34 25.55 -3.39
N LYS A 288 2.53 24.94 -3.45
CA LYS A 288 3.63 25.38 -4.33
C LYS A 288 3.35 25.15 -5.81
N ASP A 289 2.57 24.11 -6.11
CA ASP A 289 2.19 23.76 -7.46
C ASP A 289 0.71 24.06 -7.70
N SER A 290 0.42 24.96 -8.64
CA SER A 290 -0.95 25.32 -9.01
C SER A 290 -1.72 24.18 -9.68
N GLY A 291 -1.02 23.14 -10.15
CA GLY A 291 -1.61 21.93 -10.70
C GLY A 291 -2.00 20.88 -9.65
N PHE A 292 -1.89 21.19 -8.36
CA PHE A 292 -2.30 20.25 -7.31
C PHE A 292 -3.79 19.94 -7.42
N PRO A 293 -4.21 18.66 -7.53
CA PRO A 293 -5.59 18.31 -7.75
C PRO A 293 -6.47 18.80 -6.59
N SER A 294 -7.49 19.60 -6.91
CA SER A 294 -8.46 20.11 -5.92
C SER A 294 -9.12 19.01 -5.09
N ALA A 295 -9.29 17.85 -5.72
CA ALA A 295 -9.50 16.51 -5.22
C ALA A 295 -8.78 16.12 -3.90
N LEU A 296 -7.52 16.55 -3.75
CA LEU A 296 -6.64 16.21 -2.64
C LEU A 296 -6.62 17.25 -1.53
N PHE A 297 -7.40 18.32 -1.69
CA PHE A 297 -7.66 19.27 -0.63
C PHE A 297 -8.75 18.73 0.30
N PRO A 298 -8.71 19.03 1.60
CA PRO A 298 -9.82 18.74 2.48
C PRO A 298 -11.06 19.54 2.06
N MET A 299 -12.24 18.96 2.32
CA MET A 299 -13.53 19.53 1.91
C MET A 299 -13.81 20.92 2.46
N ASP A 300 -13.38 21.18 3.69
CA ASP A 300 -13.53 22.48 4.33
C ASP A 300 -12.16 23.15 4.41
N PRO A 301 -11.95 24.28 3.71
CA PRO A 301 -10.72 25.05 3.76
C PRO A 301 -10.32 25.47 5.18
N ASN A 302 -11.31 25.66 6.08
CA ASN A 302 -11.03 26.03 7.47
C ASN A 302 -10.36 24.90 8.24
N VAL A 303 -10.50 23.65 7.82
CA VAL A 303 -9.86 22.50 8.46
C VAL A 303 -8.34 22.54 8.29
N ILE A 304 -7.85 23.09 7.16
CA ILE A 304 -6.41 23.32 6.97
C ILE A 304 -5.91 24.37 7.96
N GLU A 305 -6.61 25.49 8.09
CA GLU A 305 -6.23 26.55 9.02
C GLU A 305 -6.31 26.09 10.48
N LEU A 306 -7.33 25.31 10.85
CA LEU A 306 -7.43 24.68 12.16
C LEU A 306 -6.31 23.66 12.41
N ALA A 307 -5.95 22.87 11.40
CA ALA A 307 -4.83 21.94 11.47
C ALA A 307 -3.50 22.66 11.70
N LYS A 308 -3.27 23.75 10.96
CA LYS A 308 -2.12 24.63 11.13
C LYS A 308 -2.10 25.24 12.53
N LEU A 309 -3.22 25.75 13.03
CA LEU A 309 -3.34 26.32 14.38
C LEU A 309 -3.04 25.28 15.47
N ARG A 310 -3.54 24.04 15.32
CA ARG A 310 -3.24 22.95 16.23
C ARG A 310 -1.75 22.57 16.20
N ALA A 311 -1.15 22.52 15.02
CA ALA A 311 0.29 22.29 14.87
C ALA A 311 1.14 23.37 15.54
N ARG A 312 0.72 24.65 15.49
CA ARG A 312 1.39 25.76 16.20
C ARG A 312 1.36 25.63 17.72
N ASN A 313 0.26 25.12 18.26
CA ASN A 313 0.01 25.08 19.70
C ASN A 313 0.59 23.82 20.39
N GLN A 314 1.20 22.92 19.64
CA GLN A 314 1.89 21.76 20.21
C GLN A 314 3.38 22.07 20.46
N PRO A 315 3.92 21.75 21.65
CA PRO A 315 5.31 22.05 21.98
C PRO A 315 6.29 21.28 21.10
N VAL A 316 7.19 22.00 20.42
CA VAL A 316 8.19 21.47 19.48
C VAL A 316 9.12 20.43 20.14
N GLU A 317 9.37 20.55 21.45
CA GLU A 317 10.19 19.61 22.22
C GLU A 317 9.59 18.20 22.33
N ALA A 318 8.27 18.07 22.19
CA ALA A 318 7.59 16.78 22.26
C ALA A 318 7.85 15.90 21.01
N TRP A 319 8.43 16.47 19.95
CA TRP A 319 8.63 15.81 18.66
C TRP A 319 10.09 15.36 18.46
N SER A 320 11.06 16.19 18.85
CA SER A 320 12.50 15.90 18.67
C SER A 320 13.07 14.82 19.61
N ASN A 321 12.41 14.53 20.74
CA ASN A 321 12.93 13.59 21.75
C ASN A 321 12.29 12.19 21.69
N ARG A 322 11.12 12.00 21.06
CA ARG A 322 10.43 10.70 21.07
C ARG A 322 11.09 9.60 20.23
N GLY A 323 12.00 9.94 19.31
CA GLY A 323 12.82 8.97 18.59
C GLY A 323 14.12 8.60 19.30
N LYS A 324 14.52 9.31 20.36
CA LYS A 324 15.81 9.13 21.06
C LYS A 324 15.71 8.30 22.34
N ASP A 325 14.52 8.21 22.94
CA ASP A 325 14.30 7.51 24.21
C ASP A 325 13.75 6.08 24.03
N ALA A 326 13.78 5.51 22.83
CA ALA A 326 13.54 4.08 22.65
C ALA A 326 14.68 3.29 23.33
N PRO A 327 14.41 2.44 24.33
CA PRO A 327 15.48 1.74 25.04
C PRO A 327 16.21 0.80 24.08
N GLN A 328 17.50 1.04 23.85
CA GLN A 328 18.39 0.16 23.06
C GLN A 328 18.73 -1.19 23.74
N THR A 329 17.94 -1.64 24.71
CA THR A 329 18.20 -2.87 25.47
C THR A 329 17.02 -3.83 25.44
N ALA A 330 16.83 -4.48 24.29
CA ALA A 330 16.23 -5.81 24.24
C ALA A 330 16.68 -6.53 22.96
N ARG A 331 17.85 -7.18 23.01
CA ARG A 331 18.05 -8.42 22.23
C ARG A 331 17.08 -9.44 22.82
N SER A 332 15.84 -9.44 22.34
CA SER A 332 14.88 -10.51 22.60
C SER A 332 14.62 -11.22 21.28
N SER A 333 14.83 -12.52 21.30
CA SER A 333 14.49 -13.49 20.26
C SER A 333 13.24 -13.11 19.48
N TYR A 334 13.40 -12.87 18.18
CA TYR A 334 12.30 -12.77 17.23
C TYR A 334 11.72 -14.17 17.00
N GLU A 335 10.76 -14.56 17.84
CA GLU A 335 9.72 -15.49 17.39
C GLU A 335 8.66 -14.67 16.65
N ALA A 336 8.37 -15.05 15.42
CA ALA A 336 7.35 -14.40 14.60
C ALA A 336 5.99 -14.47 15.30
N PRO A 337 5.26 -13.36 15.50
CA PRO A 337 3.91 -13.44 16.03
C PRO A 337 2.97 -13.90 14.91
N THR A 338 2.70 -15.21 14.84
CA THR A 338 1.64 -15.80 14.02
C THR A 338 0.26 -15.65 14.68
N SER A 339 0.00 -14.54 15.36
CA SER A 339 -1.27 -14.31 16.05
C SER A 339 -1.97 -13.09 15.46
N ASP A 340 -2.92 -13.33 14.55
CA ASP A 340 -3.93 -12.38 14.04
C ASP A 340 -4.91 -11.90 15.14
N SER A 341 -4.45 -11.78 16.39
CA SER A 341 -5.28 -11.36 17.51
C SER A 341 -5.29 -9.83 17.63
N LEU A 342 -6.43 -9.21 17.35
CA LEU A 342 -6.65 -7.79 17.64
C LEU A 342 -6.58 -7.54 19.15
N SER A 343 -5.84 -6.51 19.57
CA SER A 343 -5.85 -6.03 20.96
C SER A 343 -7.23 -5.48 21.34
N ARG A 344 -7.52 -5.38 22.65
CA ARG A 344 -8.83 -4.88 23.13
C ARG A 344 -9.09 -3.44 22.70
N GLU A 345 -8.03 -2.63 22.61
CA GLU A 345 -8.08 -1.25 22.16
C GLU A 345 -8.48 -1.18 20.68
N HIS A 346 -7.89 -2.03 19.84
CA HIS A 346 -8.28 -2.14 18.42
C HIS A 346 -9.74 -2.58 18.26
N ILE A 347 -10.22 -3.49 19.11
CA ILE A 347 -11.62 -3.92 19.08
C ILE A 347 -12.56 -2.79 19.50
N ASP A 348 -12.21 -2.01 20.53
CA ASP A 348 -13.01 -0.86 20.95
C ASP A 348 -13.06 0.23 19.85
N VAL A 349 -11.99 0.40 19.06
CA VAL A 349 -12.00 1.26 17.85
C VAL A 349 -12.97 0.73 16.79
N VAL A 350 -12.91 -0.57 16.47
CA VAL A 350 -13.83 -1.19 15.50
C VAL A 350 -15.29 -1.08 15.97
N CYS A 351 -15.54 -1.19 17.27
CA CYS A 351 -16.88 -1.02 17.85
C CYS A 351 -17.35 0.44 17.89
N GLY A 352 -16.50 1.41 17.53
CA GLY A 352 -16.78 2.84 17.58
C GLY A 352 -17.09 3.31 19.00
N VAL A 353 -16.22 2.97 19.96
CA VAL A 353 -16.36 3.37 21.37
C VAL A 353 -15.86 4.80 21.58
N PHE A 354 -16.67 5.63 22.23
CA PHE A 354 -16.37 6.99 22.64
C PHE A 354 -16.49 7.13 24.16
N MET A 355 -15.57 7.86 24.77
CA MET A 355 -15.69 8.27 26.17
C MET A 355 -16.56 9.53 26.23
N VAL A 356 -17.72 9.44 26.89
CA VAL A 356 -18.67 10.54 26.99
C VAL A 356 -18.78 11.00 28.44
N ASP A 357 -18.67 12.30 28.65
CA ASP A 357 -18.92 12.95 29.94
C ASP A 357 -20.40 12.91 30.26
N GLU A 358 -20.79 12.26 31.37
CA GLU A 358 -22.20 12.10 31.73
C GLU A 358 -22.75 13.10 32.77
N THR A 359 -21.98 14.10 33.22
CA THR A 359 -22.50 15.10 34.18
C THR A 359 -21.89 16.50 34.06
N ALA A 360 -22.71 17.53 34.26
CA ALA A 360 -22.28 18.93 34.45
C ALA A 360 -21.37 19.16 35.69
N SER A 361 -21.25 18.16 36.58
CA SER A 361 -20.40 18.17 37.77
C SER A 361 -19.10 17.34 37.62
N GLY A 362 -18.76 16.89 36.41
CA GLY A 362 -17.38 16.59 36.01
C GLY A 362 -16.62 15.43 36.67
N ALA A 363 -17.21 14.24 36.87
CA ALA A 363 -16.42 13.14 37.47
C ALA A 363 -16.66 11.70 36.98
N THR A 364 -17.42 11.45 35.92
CA THR A 364 -17.53 10.06 35.41
C THR A 364 -17.62 10.00 33.88
N TYR A 365 -16.58 9.42 33.26
CA TYR A 365 -16.57 9.06 31.85
C TYR A 365 -17.28 7.71 31.67
N CYS A 366 -18.30 7.69 30.83
CA CYS A 366 -19.01 6.45 30.49
C CYS A 366 -18.73 6.09 29.02
N PRO A 367 -18.19 4.89 28.72
CA PRO A 367 -17.97 4.47 27.35
C PRO A 367 -19.33 4.20 26.67
N LYS A 368 -19.56 4.87 25.54
CA LYS A 368 -20.71 4.66 24.63
C LYS A 368 -20.22 4.20 23.27
N SER A 369 -21.01 3.45 22.53
CA SER A 369 -20.54 2.88 21.26
C SER A 369 -21.62 2.79 20.18
N PHE A 370 -21.17 2.81 18.91
CA PHE A 370 -22.05 2.56 17.76
C PHE A 370 -22.40 1.08 17.61
N TRP A 371 -21.46 0.19 17.92
CA TRP A 371 -21.67 -1.26 17.93
C TRP A 371 -21.53 -1.84 19.33
N PRO A 372 -22.15 -3.00 19.65
CA PRO A 372 -21.97 -3.63 20.95
C PRO A 372 -20.47 -3.89 21.21
N ARG A 373 -19.98 -3.51 22.38
CA ARG A 373 -18.61 -3.85 22.79
C ARG A 373 -18.43 -5.35 22.82
N PHE A 374 -17.20 -5.80 22.60
CA PHE A 374 -16.86 -7.23 22.57
C PHE A 374 -17.40 -8.01 23.77
N SER A 375 -17.23 -7.50 24.99
CA SER A 375 -17.75 -8.15 26.21
C SER A 375 -19.28 -8.29 26.26
N SER A 376 -20.00 -7.38 25.58
CA SER A 376 -21.46 -7.44 25.46
C SER A 376 -21.89 -8.39 24.35
N TRP A 377 -21.13 -8.43 23.25
CA TRP A 377 -21.34 -9.36 22.14
C TRP A 377 -21.02 -10.80 22.54
N GLU A 378 -19.90 -11.02 23.23
CA GLU A 378 -19.42 -12.35 23.63
C GLU A 378 -20.44 -13.11 24.49
N THR A 379 -21.17 -12.38 25.33
CA THR A 379 -22.17 -12.93 26.25
C THR A 379 -23.59 -12.95 25.68
N CYS A 380 -23.77 -12.53 24.42
CA CYS A 380 -25.07 -12.48 23.76
C CYS A 380 -25.35 -13.74 22.94
N GLY A 381 -26.62 -13.95 22.60
CA GLY A 381 -27.04 -15.11 21.81
C GLY A 381 -26.54 -15.14 20.37
N PHE A 382 -25.97 -14.04 19.86
CA PHE A 382 -25.46 -13.95 18.48
C PHE A 382 -24.03 -14.45 18.33
N ASN A 383 -23.25 -14.55 19.41
CA ASN A 383 -21.88 -15.04 19.35
C ASN A 383 -21.82 -16.57 19.47
N ASN A 384 -22.19 -17.27 18.40
CA ASN A 384 -22.14 -18.73 18.32
C ASN A 384 -20.95 -19.26 17.48
N GLY A 385 -19.99 -18.40 17.16
CA GLY A 385 -18.84 -18.74 16.31
C GLY A 385 -19.11 -18.72 14.81
N ALA A 386 -20.33 -18.36 14.38
CA ALA A 386 -20.68 -18.18 12.97
C ALA A 386 -21.55 -16.93 12.78
N TRP A 387 -21.60 -16.43 11.56
CA TRP A 387 -22.50 -15.34 11.20
C TRP A 387 -23.90 -15.89 10.89
N SER A 388 -24.83 -15.74 11.82
CA SER A 388 -26.20 -16.28 11.70
C SER A 388 -27.15 -15.28 11.01
N PRO A 389 -28.28 -15.75 10.43
CA PRO A 389 -29.30 -14.86 9.88
C PRO A 389 -29.85 -13.85 10.90
N ASP A 390 -29.90 -14.23 12.18
CA ASP A 390 -30.31 -13.33 13.27
C ASP A 390 -29.24 -12.27 13.55
N ALA A 391 -27.95 -12.61 13.45
CA ALA A 391 -26.85 -11.65 13.57
C ALA A 391 -26.84 -10.66 12.40
N GLU A 392 -27.07 -11.13 11.17
CA GLU A 392 -27.23 -10.28 9.98
C GLU A 392 -28.42 -9.32 10.14
N THR A 393 -29.58 -9.85 10.58
CA THR A 393 -30.77 -9.04 10.82
C THR A 393 -30.53 -7.98 11.90
N PHE A 394 -29.82 -8.34 12.97
CA PHE A 394 -29.40 -7.38 13.99
C PHE A 394 -28.48 -6.30 13.40
N TYR A 395 -27.46 -6.71 12.62
CA TYR A 395 -26.50 -5.83 11.99
C TYR A 395 -27.17 -4.80 11.09
N LEU A 396 -28.01 -5.25 10.15
CA LEU A 396 -28.73 -4.37 9.21
C LEU A 396 -29.67 -3.39 9.93
N ARG A 397 -30.40 -3.85 10.94
CA ARG A 397 -31.26 -2.97 11.76
C ARG A 397 -30.46 -1.90 12.50
N ARG A 398 -29.27 -2.25 12.98
CA ARG A 398 -28.40 -1.30 13.66
C ARG A 398 -27.76 -0.33 12.67
N LEU A 399 -27.29 -0.82 11.53
CA LEU A 399 -26.73 -0.03 10.44
C LEU A 399 -27.71 1.07 10.02
N SER A 400 -28.98 0.71 9.80
CA SER A 400 -30.04 1.69 9.47
C SER A 400 -30.20 2.79 10.54
N LYS A 401 -30.03 2.47 11.83
CA LYS A 401 -30.12 3.46 12.92
C LYS A 401 -28.91 4.38 13.01
N ILE A 402 -27.72 3.89 12.69
CA ILE A 402 -26.48 4.69 12.72
C ILE A 402 -26.29 5.52 11.44
N SER A 403 -26.93 5.15 10.35
CA SER A 403 -26.94 5.93 9.10
C SER A 403 -27.98 7.05 9.07
N GLY A 404 -28.78 7.22 10.14
CA GLY A 404 -29.78 8.28 10.26
C GLY A 404 -29.21 9.64 10.66
N VAL A 405 -30.05 10.69 10.61
CA VAL A 405 -29.68 12.11 10.88
C VAL A 405 -29.19 12.36 12.32
N ASN A 406 -29.50 11.45 13.26
CA ASN A 406 -29.02 11.54 14.64
C ASN A 406 -28.67 10.13 15.17
N PRO A 407 -27.43 9.66 14.97
CA PRO A 407 -27.07 8.29 15.28
C PRO A 407 -26.93 8.07 16.79
N ASP A 408 -27.76 7.19 17.34
CA ASP A 408 -27.80 6.89 18.78
C ASP A 408 -26.57 6.06 19.21
N ILE A 409 -25.71 6.63 20.06
CA ILE A 409 -24.60 5.93 20.73
C ILE A 409 -25.05 5.35 22.07
N MET A 410 -24.78 4.06 22.29
CA MET A 410 -25.35 3.34 23.43
C MET A 410 -24.27 2.96 24.44
N GLY A 411 -24.53 3.20 25.73
CA GLY A 411 -23.76 2.61 26.82
C GLY A 411 -24.13 1.15 27.07
N ALA A 412 -23.35 0.45 27.90
CA ALA A 412 -23.53 -0.99 28.17
C ALA A 412 -24.95 -1.36 28.67
N SER A 413 -25.58 -0.50 29.48
CA SER A 413 -26.95 -0.72 29.98
C SER A 413 -28.02 -0.48 28.91
N ALA A 414 -27.77 0.41 27.95
CA ALA A 414 -28.65 0.69 26.83
C ALA A 414 -28.59 -0.46 25.79
N TRP A 415 -27.41 -1.02 25.55
CA TRP A 415 -27.25 -2.21 24.70
C TRP A 415 -28.08 -3.39 25.19
N ARG A 416 -28.12 -3.62 26.50
CA ARG A 416 -28.92 -4.69 27.11
C ARG A 416 -30.43 -4.47 27.02
N ARG A 417 -30.89 -3.22 27.17
CA ARG A 417 -32.33 -2.90 27.23
C ARG A 417 -32.94 -2.62 25.87
N LYS A 418 -32.33 -1.71 25.11
CA LYS A 418 -32.84 -1.17 23.84
C LYS A 418 -32.12 -1.77 22.63
N GLY A 419 -30.85 -2.11 22.79
CA GLY A 419 -29.99 -2.61 21.72
C GLY A 419 -30.23 -4.06 21.32
N GLY A 420 -31.17 -4.79 21.94
CA GLY A 420 -31.48 -6.18 21.56
C GLY A 420 -30.40 -7.21 21.94
N ILE A 421 -29.33 -6.79 22.61
CA ILE A 421 -28.24 -7.66 23.08
C ILE A 421 -28.64 -8.24 24.44
N LYS A 422 -29.44 -9.31 24.43
CA LYS A 422 -29.83 -10.03 25.65
C LYS A 422 -28.73 -11.01 26.06
N ARG A 423 -28.37 -11.01 27.35
CA ARG A 423 -27.46 -12.02 27.90
C ARG A 423 -28.18 -13.35 28.00
N PHE A 424 -27.67 -14.36 27.29
CA PHE A 424 -28.12 -15.75 27.40
C PHE A 424 -27.07 -16.66 28.04
N GLU A 425 -26.05 -16.05 28.66
CA GLU A 425 -24.87 -16.70 29.23
C GLU A 425 -25.17 -17.98 30.04
N PRO A 426 -26.17 -18.04 30.95
CA PRO A 426 -26.45 -19.25 31.72
C PRO A 426 -26.92 -20.43 30.85
N LYS A 427 -27.62 -20.16 29.75
CA LYS A 427 -28.13 -21.18 28.81
C LYS A 427 -27.12 -21.52 27.72
N MET A 428 -26.27 -20.57 27.32
CA MET A 428 -25.29 -20.73 26.23
C MET A 428 -23.98 -21.35 26.67
N ARG A 429 -23.52 -21.10 27.90
CA ARG A 429 -22.23 -21.60 28.41
C ARG A 429 -22.10 -23.12 28.32
N PRO A 430 -23.11 -23.95 28.65
CA PRO A 430 -23.02 -25.41 28.48
C PRO A 430 -22.89 -25.82 27.01
N VAL A 431 -23.59 -25.13 26.10
CA VAL A 431 -23.57 -25.41 24.65
C VAL A 431 -22.20 -25.07 24.06
N LEU A 432 -21.64 -23.91 24.40
CA LEU A 432 -20.30 -23.50 23.95
C LEU A 432 -19.22 -24.44 24.46
N GLN A 433 -19.25 -24.80 25.75
CA GLN A 433 -18.30 -25.76 26.33
C GLN A 433 -18.41 -27.15 25.68
N SER A 434 -19.64 -27.61 25.41
CA SER A 434 -19.87 -28.86 24.68
C SER A 434 -19.31 -28.78 23.26
N SER A 435 -19.59 -27.71 22.51
CA SER A 435 -19.09 -27.51 21.15
C SER A 435 -17.56 -27.48 21.09
N THR A 436 -16.91 -26.73 21.98
CA THR A 436 -15.44 -26.68 22.07
C THR A 436 -14.86 -28.06 22.41
N LYS A 437 -15.51 -28.83 23.29
CA LYS A 437 -15.10 -30.20 23.61
C LYS A 437 -15.19 -31.11 22.39
N HIS A 438 -16.33 -31.12 21.68
CA HIS A 438 -16.50 -31.93 20.47
C HIS A 438 -15.51 -31.53 19.36
N ALA A 439 -15.25 -30.24 19.18
CA ALA A 439 -14.24 -29.77 18.22
C ALA A 439 -12.84 -30.28 18.59
N LYS A 440 -12.43 -30.17 19.86
CA LYS A 440 -11.14 -30.71 20.34
C LYS A 440 -11.03 -32.23 20.15
N ASP A 441 -12.10 -32.96 20.43
CA ASP A 441 -12.13 -34.42 20.26
C ASP A 441 -12.07 -34.83 18.78
N PHE A 442 -12.75 -34.10 17.88
CA PHE A 442 -12.67 -34.31 16.43
C PHE A 442 -11.26 -34.09 15.88
N PHE A 443 -10.58 -33.01 16.30
CA PHE A 443 -9.20 -32.75 15.88
C PHE A 443 -8.22 -33.78 16.43
N ARG A 444 -8.47 -34.35 17.61
CA ARG A 444 -7.64 -35.45 18.13
C ARG A 444 -7.74 -36.72 17.31
N ILE A 445 -8.92 -37.05 16.76
CA ILE A 445 -9.14 -38.28 15.99
C ILE A 445 -8.55 -38.20 14.57
N LYS A 446 -8.46 -37.01 13.96
CA LYS A 446 -7.95 -36.84 12.59
C LYS A 446 -6.43 -36.67 12.46
N PHE A 447 -5.73 -36.44 13.56
CA PHE A 447 -4.28 -36.20 13.58
C PHE A 447 -3.49 -37.21 14.45
N SER A 448 -4.14 -38.31 14.84
CA SER A 448 -3.53 -39.54 15.35
C SER A 448 -3.66 -40.63 14.29
#